data_AF-A0A821NPS6-F1
#
_entry.id   AF-A0A821NPS6-F1
#
_cell.length_a   1.000
_cell.length_b   1.000
_cell.length_c   1.000
_cell.angle_alpha   90.00
_cell.angle_beta   90.00
_cell.angle_gamma   90.00
#
_symmetry.space_group_name_H-M   'P 1'
#
loop_
_entity.id
_entity.type
_entity.pdbx_description
1 polymer ?
#
loop_
_entity_poly.entity_id
_entity_poly.type
_entity_poly.pdbx_seq_one_letter_code
_entity_poly.pdbx_strand_id
1 'polypeptide(L)'
;MSIWYSFGNIVGYGVDFHASTAAGRLVTVGLYMLSLILVATYTANLASDLTISKSKDIISDIKDIKSGKIPFNRIGVFIGTASEDYYLREISGDNKSYYQLKTRQELYDSLLTENIDVAFMDTGTAEYVTNNIYCNFKLIGEDFEKGSFGIV
;
A
#
# COMPACT_ATOMS: atom_id res chain seq x y z
N MET A 1 -27.37 -17.46 35.70
CA MET A 1 -27.72 -18.45 34.66
C MET A 1 -28.07 -17.83 33.31
N SER A 2 -28.73 -16.66 33.26
CA SER A 2 -29.05 -15.96 32.00
C SER A 2 -27.85 -15.34 31.27
N ILE A 3 -26.83 -14.83 31.97
CA ILE A 3 -25.69 -14.16 31.33
C ILE A 3 -24.79 -15.14 30.54
N TRP A 4 -24.59 -16.33 31.10
CA TRP A 4 -23.87 -17.43 30.45
C TRP A 4 -24.60 -17.91 29.19
N TYR A 5 -25.93 -17.99 29.30
CA TYR A 5 -26.79 -18.30 28.16
C TYR A 5 -26.63 -17.25 27.06
N SER A 6 -26.73 -15.96 27.38
CA SER A 6 -26.56 -14.89 26.38
C SER A 6 -25.16 -14.87 25.77
N PHE A 7 -24.11 -15.08 26.58
CA PHE A 7 -22.74 -15.14 26.09
C PHE A 7 -22.54 -16.29 25.10
N GLY A 8 -22.97 -17.51 25.45
CA GLY A 8 -22.88 -18.69 24.57
C GLY A 8 -23.58 -18.50 23.21
N ASN A 9 -24.78 -17.90 23.22
CA ASN A 9 -25.51 -17.57 21.99
C ASN A 9 -24.78 -16.54 21.11
N ILE A 10 -24.08 -15.58 21.72
CA ILE A 10 -23.30 -14.57 20.98
C ILE A 10 -22.03 -15.19 20.37
N VAL A 11 -21.31 -16.03 21.11
CA VAL A 11 -20.05 -16.62 20.65
C VAL A 11 -20.23 -17.87 19.78
N GLY A 12 -21.48 -18.30 19.55
CA GLY A 12 -21.80 -19.48 18.72
C GLY A 12 -21.57 -20.83 19.41
N TYR A 13 -21.12 -20.83 20.67
CA TYR A 13 -21.06 -22.03 21.49
C TYR A 13 -22.45 -22.27 22.08
N GLY A 14 -23.19 -23.19 21.45
CA GLY A 14 -24.51 -23.59 21.91
C GLY A 14 -24.52 -23.91 23.40
N VAL A 15 -25.57 -23.46 24.09
CA VAL A 15 -25.80 -23.68 25.51
C VAL A 15 -27.00 -24.62 25.66
N ASP A 16 -26.86 -25.69 26.46
CA ASP A 16 -27.86 -26.77 26.57
C ASP A 16 -29.24 -26.35 27.13
N PHE A 17 -29.35 -25.14 27.68
CA PHE A 17 -30.58 -24.64 28.29
C PHE A 17 -31.45 -23.86 27.28
N HIS A 18 -32.72 -24.24 27.16
CA HIS A 18 -33.66 -23.61 26.23
C HIS A 18 -34.67 -22.72 26.97
N ALA A 19 -34.99 -21.55 26.42
CA ALA A 19 -36.03 -20.68 26.97
C ALA A 19 -37.42 -21.33 26.81
N SER A 20 -38.09 -21.57 27.94
CA SER A 20 -39.42 -22.22 27.97
C SER A 20 -40.58 -21.25 27.72
N THR A 21 -40.39 -19.95 27.96
CA THR A 21 -41.44 -18.93 27.81
C THR A 21 -41.48 -18.34 26.40
N ALA A 22 -42.67 -17.95 25.93
CA ALA A 22 -42.86 -17.36 24.59
C ALA A 22 -42.06 -16.05 24.42
N ALA A 23 -42.05 -15.19 25.43
CA ALA A 23 -41.24 -13.97 25.44
C ALA A 23 -39.73 -14.27 25.41
N GLY A 24 -39.29 -15.30 26.14
CA GLY A 24 -37.90 -15.75 26.12
C GLY A 24 -37.46 -16.16 24.71
N ARG A 25 -38.27 -16.94 24.01
CA ARG A 25 -37.98 -17.37 22.62
C ARG A 25 -37.83 -16.21 21.63
N LEU A 26 -38.62 -15.16 21.78
CA LEU A 26 -38.48 -13.96 20.94
C LEU A 26 -37.15 -13.25 21.18
N VAL A 27 -36.75 -13.11 22.45
CA VAL A 27 -35.46 -12.51 22.83
C VAL A 27 -34.30 -13.35 22.30
N THR A 28 -34.40 -14.69 22.35
CA THR A 28 -33.33 -15.57 21.84
C THR A 28 -33.16 -15.44 20.33
N VAL A 29 -34.25 -15.33 19.57
CA VAL A 29 -34.19 -15.09 18.12
C VAL A 29 -33.52 -13.75 17.81
N GLY A 30 -33.88 -12.69 18.54
CA GLY A 30 -33.23 -11.39 18.41
C GLY A 30 -31.73 -11.45 18.72
N LEU A 31 -31.34 -12.22 19.74
CA LEU A 31 -29.95 -12.41 20.14
C LEU A 31 -29.14 -13.19 19.10
N TYR A 32 -29.72 -14.22 18.48
CA TYR A 32 -29.11 -14.94 17.36
C TYR A 32 -28.96 -14.05 16.12
N MET A 33 -29.95 -13.21 15.83
CA MET A 33 -29.85 -12.27 14.71
C MET A 33 -28.72 -11.25 14.95
N LEU A 34 -28.60 -10.75 16.18
CA LEU A 34 -27.53 -9.83 16.56
C LEU A 34 -26.14 -10.48 16.43
N SER A 35 -25.98 -11.73 16.88
CA SER A 35 -24.70 -12.43 16.79
C SER A 35 -24.27 -12.67 15.34
N LEU A 36 -25.21 -13.04 14.47
CA LEU A 36 -24.94 -13.17 13.02
C LEU A 36 -24.50 -11.85 12.40
N ILE A 37 -25.17 -10.74 12.73
CA ILE A 37 -24.79 -9.41 12.22
C ILE A 37 -23.39 -9.03 12.71
N LEU A 38 -23.07 -9.23 13.98
CA LEU A 38 -21.74 -8.90 14.53
C LEU A 38 -20.63 -9.68 13.84
N VAL A 39 -20.79 -10.99 13.67
CA VAL A 39 -19.81 -11.84 12.98
C VAL A 39 -19.68 -11.43 11.51
N ALA A 40 -20.80 -11.15 10.84
CA ALA A 40 -20.81 -10.69 9.45
C ALA A 40 -20.09 -9.34 9.30
N THR A 41 -20.37 -8.36 10.15
CA THR A 41 -19.72 -7.03 10.12
C THR A 41 -18.23 -7.14 10.41
N TYR A 42 -17.82 -7.94 11.39
CA TYR A 42 -16.40 -8.15 11.68
C TYR A 42 -15.68 -8.82 10.49
N THR A 43 -16.29 -9.85 9.91
CA THR A 43 -15.75 -10.54 8.73
C THR A 43 -15.70 -9.62 7.52
N ALA A 44 -16.71 -8.76 7.31
CA ALA A 44 -16.75 -7.80 6.22
C ALA A 44 -15.67 -6.71 6.37
N ASN A 45 -15.46 -6.18 7.58
CA ASN A 45 -14.40 -5.20 7.83
C ASN A 45 -13.02 -5.83 7.62
N LEU A 46 -12.80 -7.03 8.14
CA LEU A 46 -11.56 -7.77 7.91
C LEU A 46 -11.33 -8.05 6.42
N ALA A 47 -12.37 -8.50 5.71
CA ALA A 47 -12.28 -8.74 4.27
C ALA A 47 -12.01 -7.45 3.50
N SER A 48 -12.61 -6.33 3.90
CA SER A 48 -12.36 -5.01 3.32
C SER A 48 -10.89 -4.59 3.50
N ASP A 49 -10.32 -4.79 4.68
CA ASP A 49 -8.91 -4.48 4.91
C ASP A 49 -7.99 -5.38 4.09
N LEU A 50 -8.35 -6.65 3.93
CA LEU A 50 -7.59 -7.60 3.11
C LEU A 50 -7.68 -7.30 1.61
N THR A 51 -8.82 -6.82 1.11
CA THR A 51 -8.98 -6.43 -0.31
C THR A 51 -8.33 -5.09 -0.62
N ILE A 52 -8.28 -4.18 0.36
CA ILE A 52 -7.59 -2.89 0.25
C ILE A 52 -6.08 -3.03 0.47
N SER A 53 -5.59 -4.19 0.91
CA SER A 53 -4.19 -4.44 1.23
C SER A 53 -3.29 -4.11 0.03
N LYS A 54 -2.82 -2.86 0.00
CA LYS A 54 -1.79 -2.39 -0.90
C LYS A 54 -0.56 -3.23 -0.53
N SER A 55 0.05 -3.88 -1.52
CA SER A 55 1.37 -4.50 -1.34
C SER A 55 2.24 -3.51 -0.54
N LYS A 56 2.83 -3.95 0.57
CA LYS A 56 3.73 -3.09 1.34
C LYS A 56 4.86 -2.66 0.41
N ASP A 57 4.74 -1.45 -0.12
CA ASP A 57 5.77 -0.88 -0.97
C ASP A 57 7.00 -0.60 -0.10
N ILE A 58 8.18 -0.83 -0.68
CA ILE A 58 9.47 -0.59 0.01
C ILE A 58 9.54 0.88 0.47
N ILE A 59 8.95 1.78 -0.31
CA ILE A 59 8.80 3.21 -0.05
C ILE A 59 7.33 3.60 -0.25
N SER A 60 6.81 4.52 0.56
CA SER A 60 5.49 5.12 0.33
C SER A 60 5.54 6.50 -0.33
N ASP A 61 6.59 7.29 -0.07
CA ASP A 61 6.67 8.69 -0.49
C ASP A 61 8.14 9.15 -0.61
N ILE A 62 8.37 10.27 -1.30
CA ILE A 62 9.69 10.90 -1.46
C ILE A 62 10.36 11.22 -0.11
N LYS A 63 9.56 11.43 0.94
CA LYS A 63 10.05 11.67 2.31
C LYS A 63 10.83 10.49 2.87
N ASP A 64 10.45 9.26 2.52
CA ASP A 64 11.20 8.06 2.96
C ASP A 64 12.60 8.04 2.33
N ILE A 65 12.72 8.49 1.08
CA ILE A 65 14.00 8.60 0.39
C ILE A 65 14.86 9.68 1.05
N LYS A 66 14.27 10.86 1.34
CA LYS A 66 14.96 11.94 2.08
C LYS A 66 15.39 11.52 3.49
N SER A 67 14.62 10.63 4.14
CA SER A 67 14.96 10.09 5.47
C SER A 67 16.08 9.05 5.47
N GLY A 68 16.53 8.60 4.29
CA GLY A 68 17.60 7.61 4.16
C GLY A 68 17.15 6.16 4.37
N LYS A 69 15.85 5.86 4.17
CA LYS A 69 15.32 4.49 4.30
C LYS A 69 15.92 3.52 3.27
N ILE A 70 16.38 4.04 2.13
CA ILE A 70 17.11 3.29 1.09
C ILE A 70 18.54 3.84 0.99
N PRO A 71 19.55 2.96 0.86
CA PRO A 71 20.92 3.41 0.60
C PRO A 71 21.00 4.15 -0.74
N PHE A 72 21.66 5.30 -0.74
CA PHE A 72 21.72 6.18 -1.92
C PHE A 72 22.22 5.46 -3.20
N ASN A 73 23.08 4.44 -3.06
CA ASN A 73 23.63 3.66 -4.16
C ASN A 73 22.60 2.74 -4.88
N ARG A 74 21.40 2.55 -4.30
CA ARG A 74 20.27 1.81 -4.91
C ARG A 74 19.22 2.74 -5.54
N ILE A 75 19.52 4.03 -5.62
CA ILE A 75 18.67 5.04 -6.25
C ILE A 75 19.23 5.35 -7.64
N GLY A 76 18.44 5.09 -8.67
CA GLY A 76 18.76 5.40 -10.06
C GLY A 76 18.44 6.85 -10.42
N VAL A 77 19.44 7.60 -10.89
CA VAL A 77 19.27 8.98 -11.35
C VAL A 77 19.91 9.15 -12.73
N PHE A 78 19.20 9.81 -13.65
CA PHE A 78 19.70 10.11 -14.98
C PHE A 78 20.68 11.28 -14.95
N ILE A 79 21.88 11.10 -15.50
CA ILE A 79 22.89 12.16 -15.55
C ILE A 79 22.54 13.23 -16.60
N GLY A 80 22.81 14.50 -16.29
CA GLY A 80 22.60 15.64 -17.18
C GLY A 80 21.13 15.99 -17.43
N THR A 81 20.21 15.51 -16.60
CA THR A 81 18.78 15.80 -16.71
C THR A 81 18.28 16.58 -15.50
N ALA A 82 17.08 17.14 -15.61
CA ALA A 82 16.43 17.84 -14.50
C ALA A 82 16.29 16.97 -13.24
N SER A 83 16.19 15.65 -13.38
CA SER A 83 16.13 14.72 -12.25
C SER A 83 17.42 14.69 -11.42
N GLU A 84 18.58 14.88 -12.04
CA GLU A 84 19.86 14.99 -11.33
C GLU A 84 19.93 16.29 -10.53
N ASP A 85 19.57 17.41 -11.15
CA ASP A 85 19.55 18.72 -10.49
C ASP A 85 18.60 18.73 -9.28
N TYR A 86 17.43 18.11 -9.41
CA TYR A 86 16.49 17.94 -8.30
C TYR A 86 17.08 17.07 -7.18
N TYR A 87 17.64 15.91 -7.53
CA TYR A 87 18.21 14.99 -6.54
C TYR A 87 19.32 15.64 -5.70
N LEU A 88 20.24 16.34 -6.37
CA LEU A 88 21.36 17.02 -5.73
C LEU A 88 20.90 18.15 -4.80
N ARG A 89 19.87 18.90 -5.22
CA ARG A 89 19.32 20.02 -4.46
C ARG A 89 18.52 19.58 -3.24
N GLU A 90 17.65 18.58 -3.39
CA GLU A 90 16.59 18.27 -2.43
C GLU A 90 16.82 17.02 -1.58
N ILE A 91 17.71 16.12 -2.01
CA ILE A 91 17.91 14.82 -1.35
C ILE A 91 19.33 14.69 -0.81
N SER A 92 20.35 14.84 -1.65
CA SER A 92 21.72 14.50 -1.26
C SER A 92 22.59 15.69 -0.84
N GLY A 93 22.13 16.94 -1.08
CA GLY A 93 22.88 18.15 -0.73
C GLY A 93 24.26 18.17 -1.39
N ASP A 94 24.29 18.05 -2.73
CA ASP A 94 25.47 17.97 -3.61
C ASP A 94 26.30 16.66 -3.56
N ASN A 95 25.90 15.66 -2.78
CA ASN A 95 26.58 14.37 -2.79
C ASN A 95 26.15 13.49 -3.98
N LYS A 96 27.11 13.03 -4.79
CA LYS A 96 26.88 12.16 -5.97
C LYS A 96 26.83 10.66 -5.66
N SER A 97 26.30 10.29 -4.50
CA SER A 97 26.26 8.91 -4.03
C SER A 97 25.06 8.11 -4.59
N TYR A 98 24.74 8.22 -5.88
CA TYR A 98 23.62 7.54 -6.53
C TYR A 98 24.07 6.66 -7.70
N TYR A 99 23.19 5.75 -8.12
CA TYR A 99 23.41 4.93 -9.30
C TYR A 99 23.17 5.77 -10.56
N GLN A 100 24.24 5.99 -11.33
CA GLN A 100 24.21 6.85 -12.51
C GLN A 100 23.63 6.09 -13.70
N LEU A 101 22.55 6.63 -14.28
CA LEU A 101 21.89 6.07 -15.44
C LEU A 101 22.13 6.94 -16.66
N LYS A 102 22.50 6.33 -17.80
CA LYS A 102 22.69 7.05 -19.07
C LYS A 102 21.54 6.84 -20.04
N THR A 103 20.94 5.65 -20.01
CA THR A 103 19.88 5.27 -20.96
C THR A 103 18.66 4.71 -20.24
N ARG A 104 17.48 4.85 -20.86
CA ARG A 104 16.24 4.31 -20.30
C ARG A 104 16.23 2.77 -20.30
N GLN A 105 16.88 2.11 -21.25
CA GLN A 105 17.04 0.65 -21.21
C GLN A 105 17.84 0.21 -19.99
N GLU A 106 18.98 0.84 -19.72
CA GLU A 106 19.82 0.55 -18.55
C GLU A 106 19.06 0.71 -17.24
N LEU A 107 18.15 1.69 -17.16
CA LEU A 107 17.24 1.83 -16.02
C LEU A 107 16.38 0.59 -15.84
N TYR A 108 15.67 0.16 -16.89
CA TYR A 108 14.75 -0.97 -16.79
C TYR A 108 15.50 -2.26 -16.46
N ASP A 109 16.66 -2.50 -17.09
CA ASP A 109 17.49 -3.66 -16.80
C ASP A 109 17.99 -3.65 -15.35
N SER A 110 18.39 -2.47 -14.83
CA SER A 110 18.86 -2.32 -13.46
C SER A 110 17.76 -2.52 -12.42
N LEU A 111 16.52 -2.11 -12.73
CA LEU A 111 15.33 -2.37 -11.90
C LEU A 111 14.95 -3.86 -11.92
N LEU A 112 14.99 -4.50 -13.09
CA LEU A 112 14.68 -5.93 -13.24
C LEU A 112 15.73 -6.83 -12.56
N THR A 113 16.98 -6.39 -12.52
CA THR A 113 18.09 -7.12 -11.87
C THR A 113 18.19 -6.83 -10.37
N GLU A 114 17.30 -5.98 -9.82
CA GLU A 114 17.30 -5.53 -8.41
C GLU A 114 18.61 -4.84 -7.97
N ASN A 115 19.35 -4.26 -8.92
CA ASN A 115 20.53 -3.44 -8.64
C ASN A 115 20.13 -2.09 -8.05
N ILE A 116 18.96 -1.57 -8.45
CA ILE A 116 18.34 -0.36 -7.94
C ILE A 116 16.91 -0.66 -7.50
N ASP A 117 16.44 0.01 -6.45
CA ASP A 117 15.08 -0.16 -5.92
C ASP A 117 14.10 0.87 -6.48
N VAL A 118 14.62 2.07 -6.76
CA VAL A 118 13.83 3.23 -7.18
C VAL A 118 14.58 4.08 -8.17
N ALA A 119 13.82 4.74 -9.04
CA ALA A 119 14.34 5.74 -9.95
C ALA A 119 13.32 6.85 -10.19
N PHE A 120 13.81 8.01 -10.59
CA PHE A 120 12.98 9.16 -10.93
C PHE A 120 12.61 9.14 -12.41
N MET A 121 11.35 9.42 -12.71
CA MET A 121 10.83 9.51 -14.07
C MET A 121 9.62 10.45 -14.13
N ASP A 122 9.39 11.08 -15.28
CA ASP A 122 8.21 11.91 -15.51
C ASP A 122 6.92 11.09 -15.44
N THR A 123 5.91 11.60 -14.73
CA THR A 123 4.64 10.90 -14.45
C THR A 123 3.99 10.32 -15.71
N GLY A 124 3.89 11.11 -16.79
CA GLY A 124 3.26 10.64 -18.03
C GLY A 124 4.01 9.49 -18.72
N THR A 125 5.34 9.49 -18.69
CA THR A 125 6.13 8.38 -19.26
C THR A 125 6.06 7.16 -18.34
N ALA A 126 6.16 7.40 -17.02
CA ALA A 126 6.16 6.34 -16.02
C ALA A 126 4.82 5.59 -16.01
N GLU A 127 3.68 6.30 -16.07
CA GLU A 127 2.34 5.71 -16.19
C GLU A 127 2.21 4.86 -17.46
N TYR A 128 2.70 5.36 -18.59
CA TYR A 128 2.64 4.61 -19.84
C TYR A 128 3.45 3.32 -19.76
N VAL A 129 4.68 3.39 -19.25
CA VAL A 129 5.61 2.26 -19.17
C VAL A 129 5.11 1.20 -18.19
N THR A 130 4.68 1.60 -17.00
CA THR A 130 4.19 0.69 -15.97
C THR A 130 2.87 0.01 -16.37
N ASN A 131 1.95 0.73 -17.01
CA ASN A 131 0.65 0.17 -17.36
C ASN A 131 0.65 -0.64 -18.68
N ASN A 132 1.53 -0.31 -19.64
CA ASN A 132 1.49 -0.94 -20.97
C ASN A 132 2.68 -1.84 -21.29
N ILE A 133 3.84 -1.66 -20.65
CA ILE A 133 5.08 -2.36 -21.02
C ILE A 133 5.53 -3.32 -19.91
N TYR A 134 5.67 -2.82 -18.68
CA TYR A 134 6.25 -3.56 -17.56
C TYR A 134 5.31 -3.57 -16.35
N CYS A 135 4.46 -4.60 -16.27
CA CYS A 135 3.54 -4.79 -15.14
C CYS A 135 4.24 -5.10 -13.80
N ASN A 136 5.54 -5.41 -13.83
CA ASN A 136 6.35 -5.66 -12.64
C ASN A 136 6.77 -4.36 -11.94
N PHE A 137 6.73 -3.24 -12.65
CA PHE A 137 7.03 -1.95 -12.06
C PHE A 137 5.79 -1.38 -11.40
N LYS A 138 6.00 -0.48 -10.45
CA LYS A 138 4.94 0.21 -9.74
C LYS A 138 5.33 1.66 -9.55
N LEU A 139 4.39 2.56 -9.81
CA LEU A 139 4.52 3.96 -9.46
C LEU A 139 4.26 4.13 -7.96
N ILE A 140 5.16 4.86 -7.30
CA ILE A 140 5.16 5.04 -5.85
C ILE A 140 5.15 6.52 -5.53
N GLY A 141 4.30 6.91 -4.58
CA GLY A 141 4.22 8.28 -4.07
C GLY A 141 3.32 9.18 -4.91
N GLU A 142 3.32 10.46 -4.54
CA GLU A 142 2.65 11.54 -5.26
C GLU A 142 3.65 12.38 -6.07
N ASP A 143 3.16 13.17 -7.02
CA ASP A 143 3.97 14.09 -7.81
C ASP A 143 4.68 15.10 -6.88
N PHE A 144 6.02 15.09 -6.88
CA PHE A 144 6.83 15.91 -5.99
C PHE A 144 7.33 17.21 -6.65
N GLU A 145 7.48 17.24 -7.97
CA GLU A 145 7.92 18.41 -8.73
C GLU A 145 7.00 18.63 -9.93
N LYS A 146 6.50 19.86 -10.08
CA LYS A 146 5.63 20.23 -11.19
C LYS A 146 6.47 20.83 -12.32
N GLY A 147 6.92 19.98 -13.23
CA GLY A 147 7.50 20.37 -14.51
C GLY A 147 6.47 20.39 -15.64
N SER A 148 6.74 21.14 -16.71
CA SER A 148 5.96 21.06 -17.95
C SER A 148 6.89 21.05 -19.16
N PHE A 149 6.54 20.25 -20.17
CA PHE A 149 7.27 20.22 -21.42
C PHE A 149 6.91 21.45 -22.26
N GLY A 150 7.91 22.27 -22.58
CA GLY A 150 7.79 23.40 -23.47
C GLY A 150 8.71 23.24 -24.68
N ILE A 151 8.30 23.78 -25.82
CA ILE A 151 9.17 23.97 -26.98
C ILE A 151 9.78 25.37 -26.86
N VAL A 152 11.09 25.46 -27.00
CA VAL A 152 11.83 26.73 -27.09
C VAL A 152 12.22 27.03 -28.53
#